data_AF-A0AAV8FYN1-F1
#
_entry.id   AF-A0AAV8FYN1-F1
#
_cell.length_a   1.000
_cell.length_b   1.000
_cell.length_c   1.000
_cell.angle_alpha   90.00
_cell.angle_beta   90.00
_cell.angle_gamma   90.00
#
_symmetry.space_group_name_H-M   'P 1'
#
loop_
_entity.id
_entity.type
_entity.pdbx_description
1 polymer ?
#
loop_
_entity_poly.entity_id
_entity_poly.type
_entity_poly.pdbx_seq_one_letter_code
_entity_poly.pdbx_strand_id
1 'polypeptide(L)'
;MNNDATVYNSKLRYLLDGLQEKLDGGKFVYIDAYGAFMDILENSSLHGFLDTNRGCCGTGLTEVGPLCNFLTPTCKNVSSYIFYDAVHPTQRVYQLLTDTAIITTMQQFSNDDYYATHIGNN
;
A
#
# COMPACT_ATOMS: atom_id res chain seq x y z
N MET A 1 -3.39 -16.31 -6.18
CA MET A 1 -3.33 -15.67 -4.84
C MET A 1 -2.13 -16.20 -4.07
N ASN A 2 -1.44 -15.32 -3.34
CA ASN A 2 -0.30 -15.69 -2.48
C ASN A 2 -0.84 -16.08 -1.10
N ASN A 3 -0.85 -17.39 -0.79
CA ASN A 3 -1.45 -17.91 0.44
C ASN A 3 -0.76 -17.37 1.70
N ASP A 4 0.57 -17.29 1.69
CA ASP A 4 1.36 -16.85 2.85
C ASP A 4 1.01 -15.41 3.24
N ALA A 5 0.91 -14.51 2.24
CA ALA A 5 0.48 -13.13 2.45
C ALA A 5 -0.94 -13.06 3.03
N THR A 6 -1.88 -13.87 2.50
CA THR A 6 -3.27 -13.86 2.97
C THR A 6 -3.40 -14.37 4.41
N VAL A 7 -2.64 -15.42 4.78
CA VAL A 7 -2.62 -15.95 6.15
C VAL A 7 -1.97 -14.95 7.11
N TYR A 8 -0.86 -14.33 6.70
CA TYR A 8 -0.21 -13.29 7.49
C TYR A 8 -1.16 -12.11 7.76
N ASN A 9 -1.82 -11.59 6.74
CA ASN A 9 -2.74 -10.46 6.86
C ASN A 9 -3.95 -10.77 7.75
N SER A 10 -4.49 -11.99 7.66
CA SER A 10 -5.57 -12.45 8.54
C SER A 10 -5.13 -12.48 10.02
N LYS A 11 -3.94 -13.00 10.31
CA LYS A 11 -3.38 -13.02 11.67
C LYS A 11 -3.06 -11.62 12.18
N LEU A 12 -2.51 -10.75 11.32
CA LEU A 12 -2.23 -9.36 11.66
C LEU A 12 -3.52 -8.63 12.09
N ARG A 13 -4.59 -8.74 11.29
CA ARG A 13 -5.88 -8.13 11.62
C ARG A 13 -6.41 -8.63 12.97
N TYR A 14 -6.38 -9.94 13.21
CA TYR A 14 -6.79 -10.52 14.50
C TYR A 14 -5.99 -9.96 15.68
N LEU A 15 -4.67 -9.79 15.53
CA LEU A 15 -3.83 -9.23 16.58
C LEU A 15 -4.12 -7.74 16.82
N LEU A 16 -4.39 -6.97 15.76
CA LEU A 16 -4.76 -5.55 15.89
C LEU A 16 -6.09 -5.38 16.63
N ASP A 17 -7.09 -6.21 16.33
CA ASP A 17 -8.38 -6.21 17.05
C ASP A 17 -8.14 -6.51 18.55
N GLY A 18 -7.31 -7.51 18.86
CA GLY A 18 -6.97 -7.85 20.24
C GLY A 18 -6.12 -6.79 20.96
N LEU A 19 -5.36 -5.96 20.25
CA LEU A 19 -4.65 -4.82 20.83
C LEU A 19 -5.61 -3.67 21.11
N GLN A 20 -6.55 -3.41 20.20
CA GLN A 20 -7.57 -2.37 20.36
C GLN A 20 -8.46 -2.59 21.58
N GLU A 21 -8.72 -3.85 21.95
CA GLU A 21 -9.47 -4.21 23.16
C GLU A 21 -8.68 -4.07 24.47
N LYS A 22 -7.34 -4.14 24.41
CA LYS A 22 -6.48 -4.22 25.61
C LYS A 22 -5.80 -2.90 25.98
N LEU A 23 -5.62 -2.02 25.01
CA LEU A 23 -4.83 -0.81 25.17
C LEU A 23 -5.73 0.42 25.09
N ASP A 24 -6.23 0.83 26.26
CA ASP A 24 -7.00 2.05 26.42
C ASP A 24 -6.19 3.26 25.90
N GLY A 25 -6.84 4.10 25.10
CA GLY A 25 -6.24 5.28 24.47
C GLY A 25 -5.37 4.99 23.23
N GLY A 26 -5.15 3.72 22.88
CA GLY A 26 -4.53 3.34 21.60
C GLY A 26 -5.57 3.21 20.48
N LYS A 27 -5.25 3.72 19.29
CA LYS A 27 -6.05 3.51 18.07
C LYS A 27 -5.28 2.66 17.07
N PHE A 28 -5.80 1.47 16.80
CA PHE A 28 -5.21 0.53 15.84
C PHE A 28 -6.13 0.41 14.63
N VAL A 29 -5.59 0.67 13.46
CA VAL A 29 -6.33 0.62 12.20
C VAL A 29 -5.61 -0.29 11.21
N TYR A 30 -6.36 -1.22 10.63
CA TYR A 30 -5.86 -2.10 9.59
C TYR A 30 -6.09 -1.48 8.21
N ILE A 31 -5.05 -1.42 7.39
CA ILE A 31 -5.12 -1.04 5.98
C ILE A 31 -4.95 -2.31 5.14
N ASP A 32 -5.92 -2.63 4.29
CA ASP A 32 -5.81 -3.76 3.36
C ASP A 32 -4.94 -3.42 2.14
N ALA A 33 -3.64 -3.28 2.37
CA ALA A 33 -2.68 -2.96 1.31
C ALA A 33 -2.57 -4.08 0.26
N TYR A 34 -2.79 -5.34 0.65
CA TYR A 34 -2.76 -6.47 -0.28
C TYR A 34 -3.94 -6.43 -1.23
N GLY A 35 -5.16 -6.26 -0.72
CA GLY A 35 -6.36 -6.09 -1.54
C GLY A 35 -6.23 -4.90 -2.49
N ALA A 36 -5.85 -3.74 -1.97
CA ALA A 36 -5.67 -2.53 -2.77
C ALA A 36 -4.62 -2.69 -3.89
N PHE A 37 -3.51 -3.38 -3.63
CA PHE A 37 -2.50 -3.64 -4.65
C PHE A 37 -2.99 -4.65 -5.70
N MET A 38 -3.69 -5.71 -5.28
CA MET A 38 -4.28 -6.69 -6.19
C MET A 38 -5.32 -6.05 -7.11
N ASP A 39 -6.16 -5.16 -6.59
CA ASP A 39 -7.13 -4.42 -7.40
C ASP A 39 -6.45 -3.58 -8.48
N ILE A 40 -5.34 -2.88 -8.14
CA ILE A 40 -4.54 -2.13 -9.11
C ILE A 40 -3.93 -3.05 -10.17
N LEU A 41 -3.44 -4.22 -9.77
CA LEU A 41 -2.80 -5.19 -10.67
C LEU A 41 -3.81 -5.78 -11.66
N GLU A 42 -4.97 -6.22 -11.16
CA GLU A 42 -6.05 -6.81 -11.95
C GLU A 42 -6.72 -5.78 -12.86
N ASN A 43 -6.81 -4.52 -12.44
CA ASN A 43 -7.40 -3.42 -13.19
C ASN A 43 -6.36 -2.45 -13.76
N SER A 44 -5.14 -2.93 -14.00
CA SER A 44 -3.97 -2.12 -14.36
C SER A 44 -4.20 -1.16 -15.54
N SER A 45 -4.94 -1.60 -16.56
CA SER A 45 -5.29 -0.77 -17.72
C SER A 45 -6.19 0.43 -17.37
N LEU A 46 -7.12 0.28 -16.43
CA LEU A 46 -7.98 1.38 -15.95
C LEU A 46 -7.17 2.47 -15.23
N HIS A 47 -6.04 2.08 -14.64
CA HIS A 47 -5.11 2.99 -13.98
C HIS A 47 -4.01 3.55 -14.91
N GLY A 48 -4.02 3.16 -16.18
CA GLY A 48 -3.07 3.64 -17.20
C GLY A 48 -1.73 2.90 -17.22
N PHE A 49 -1.63 1.73 -16.59
CA PHE A 49 -0.42 0.90 -16.64
C PHE A 49 -0.38 0.05 -17.91
N LEU A 50 0.83 -0.14 -18.43
CA LEU A 50 1.13 -0.87 -19.66
C LEU A 50 1.95 -2.14 -19.40
N ASP A 51 2.79 -2.15 -18.36
CA ASP A 51 3.57 -3.32 -17.97
C ASP A 51 3.36 -3.63 -16.49
N THR A 52 2.89 -4.85 -16.21
CA THR A 52 2.59 -5.36 -14.88
C THR A 52 3.56 -6.44 -14.42
N ASN A 53 4.48 -6.87 -15.28
CA ASN A 53 5.26 -8.09 -15.08
C ASN A 53 6.77 -7.82 -15.00
N ARG A 54 7.22 -6.65 -15.42
CA ARG A 54 8.63 -6.23 -15.35
C ARG A 54 8.78 -4.93 -14.61
N GLY A 55 9.86 -4.80 -13.86
CA GLY A 55 10.35 -3.53 -13.36
C GLY A 55 10.79 -2.59 -14.49
N CYS A 56 10.64 -1.29 -14.26
CA CYS A 56 11.13 -0.25 -15.17
C CYS A 56 12.67 -0.14 -15.19
N CYS A 57 13.35 -0.52 -14.11
CA CYS A 57 14.79 -0.42 -13.96
C CYS A 57 15.51 -1.70 -14.39
N GLY A 58 16.59 -1.55 -15.15
CA GLY A 58 17.44 -2.66 -15.58
C GLY A 58 16.69 -3.63 -16.50
N THR A 59 16.77 -4.91 -16.18
CA THR A 59 15.95 -5.98 -16.80
C THR A 59 14.53 -6.00 -16.24
N GLY A 60 14.36 -5.53 -15.00
CA GLY A 60 13.10 -5.55 -14.27
C GLY A 60 12.68 -6.93 -13.75
N LEU A 61 13.58 -7.92 -13.74
CA LEU A 61 13.29 -9.32 -13.43
C LEU A 61 14.13 -9.91 -12.28
N THR A 62 15.31 -9.34 -12.01
CA THR A 62 16.29 -9.92 -11.08
C THR A 62 16.93 -8.89 -10.14
N GLU A 63 16.54 -7.62 -10.28
CA GLU A 63 17.03 -6.43 -9.56
C GLU A 63 16.58 -6.40 -8.08
N VAL A 64 16.50 -7.58 -7.44
CA VAL A 64 16.51 -7.75 -5.98
C VAL A 64 17.96 -7.90 -5.47
N GLY A 65 18.89 -8.30 -6.34
CA GLY A 65 20.32 -8.46 -6.03
C GLY A 65 21.16 -7.22 -6.38
N PRO A 66 21.50 -6.99 -7.67
CA PRO A 66 22.13 -5.75 -8.10
C PRO A 66 21.09 -4.62 -8.04
N LEU A 67 21.27 -3.70 -7.10
CA LEU A 67 20.34 -2.59 -6.92
C LEU A 67 20.42 -1.60 -8.09
N CYS A 68 19.26 -1.04 -8.42
CA CYS A 68 19.13 0.11 -9.32
C CYS A 68 19.96 1.29 -8.81
N ASN A 69 20.79 1.86 -9.68
CA ASN A 69 21.59 3.04 -9.38
C ASN A 69 21.65 3.95 -10.62
N PHE A 70 22.36 5.07 -10.52
CA PHE A 70 22.42 6.08 -11.57
C PHE A 70 23.00 5.59 -12.92
N LEU A 71 23.72 4.46 -12.92
CA LEU A 71 24.25 3.82 -14.13
C LEU A 71 23.28 2.80 -14.74
N THR A 72 22.25 2.38 -14.00
CA THR A 72 21.28 1.40 -14.47
C THR A 72 20.26 2.09 -15.37
N PRO A 73 20.04 1.59 -16.61
CA PRO A 73 19.04 2.17 -17.49
C PRO A 73 17.63 2.01 -16.91
N THR A 74 16.77 2.97 -17.18
CA THR A 74 15.35 2.94 -16.83
C THR A 74 14.47 3.03 -18.08
N CYS A 75 13.25 2.52 -17.98
CA CYS A 75 12.24 2.66 -19.00
C CYS A 75 11.88 4.14 -19.25
N LYS A 76 11.34 4.45 -20.44
CA LYS A 76 11.03 5.84 -20.85
C LYS A 76 9.94 6.51 -20.01
N ASN A 77 8.96 5.74 -19.53
CA ASN A 77 7.84 6.25 -18.75
C ASN A 77 7.59 5.35 -17.54
N VAL A 78 8.21 5.68 -16.42
CA VAL A 78 8.10 4.95 -15.15
C VAL A 78 6.65 4.82 -14.69
N SER A 79 5.84 5.87 -14.85
CA SER A 79 4.44 5.89 -14.40
C SER A 79 3.52 4.93 -15.16
N SER A 80 3.98 4.36 -16.28
CA SER A 80 3.25 3.32 -17.02
C SER A 80 3.57 1.89 -16.57
N TYR A 81 4.45 1.72 -15.57
CA TYR A 81 4.83 0.42 -15.01
C TYR A 81 4.27 0.27 -13.60
N ILE A 82 3.84 -0.93 -13.22
CA ILE A 82 3.46 -1.21 -11.83
C ILE A 82 4.70 -1.27 -10.94
N PHE A 83 5.77 -1.90 -11.41
CA PHE A 83 7.00 -2.09 -10.65
C PHE A 83 8.13 -1.17 -11.12
N TYR A 84 8.87 -0.60 -10.17
CA TYR A 84 10.10 0.13 -10.45
C TYR A 84 11.27 -0.84 -10.68
N ASP A 85 11.42 -1.84 -9.82
CA ASP A 85 12.40 -2.93 -9.96
C ASP A 85 11.69 -4.30 -9.86
N ALA A 86 12.40 -5.38 -9.52
CA ALA A 86 11.83 -6.72 -9.48
C ALA A 86 10.78 -6.93 -8.36
N VAL A 87 10.72 -6.07 -7.33
CA VAL A 87 9.81 -6.26 -6.18
C VAL A 87 9.12 -4.98 -5.69
N HIS A 88 9.70 -3.80 -5.93
CA HIS A 88 9.17 -2.53 -5.45
C HIS A 88 8.23 -1.88 -6.48
N PRO A 89 7.04 -1.41 -6.07
CA PRO A 89 6.16 -0.63 -6.93
C PRO A 89 6.74 0.70 -7.39
N THR A 90 6.21 1.27 -8.47
CA THR A 90 6.54 2.64 -8.90
C THR A 90 5.89 3.67 -7.98
N GLN A 91 6.42 4.90 -8.01
CA GLN A 91 5.83 6.03 -7.30
C GLN A 91 4.34 6.20 -7.61
N ARG A 92 3.93 5.96 -8.87
CA ARG A 92 2.52 6.08 -9.29
C ARG A 92 1.63 5.07 -8.57
N VAL A 93 2.10 3.84 -8.38
CA VAL A 93 1.36 2.83 -7.60
C VAL A 93 1.33 3.22 -6.12
N TYR A 94 2.43 3.68 -5.54
CA TYR A 94 2.44 4.16 -4.15
C TYR A 94 1.46 5.32 -3.90
N GLN A 95 1.29 6.24 -4.86
CA GLN A 95 0.27 7.29 -4.79
C GLN A 95 -1.14 6.70 -4.71
N LEU A 96 -1.49 5.76 -5.60
CA LEU A 96 -2.80 5.09 -5.57
C LEU A 96 -3.06 4.36 -4.26
N LEU A 97 -2.07 3.62 -3.76
CA LEU A 97 -2.19 2.91 -2.49
C LEU A 97 -2.38 3.88 -1.31
N THR A 98 -1.66 4.99 -1.32
CA THR A 98 -1.78 6.03 -0.29
C THR A 98 -3.14 6.70 -0.33
N ASP A 99 -3.64 7.03 -1.53
CA ASP A 99 -4.98 7.62 -1.71
C ASP A 99 -6.06 6.65 -1.20
N THR A 100 -5.97 5.37 -1.56
CA THR A 100 -6.89 4.34 -1.05
C THR A 100 -6.83 4.22 0.46
N ALA A 101 -5.63 4.18 1.05
CA ALA A 101 -5.47 4.12 2.50
C ALA A 101 -6.10 5.36 3.17
N ILE A 102 -5.80 6.56 2.67
CA ILE A 102 -6.34 7.82 3.17
C ILE A 102 -7.88 7.78 3.18
N ILE A 103 -8.49 7.44 2.05
CA ILE A 103 -9.95 7.44 1.90
C ILE A 103 -10.61 6.39 2.80
N THR A 104 -10.03 5.20 2.90
CA THR A 104 -10.63 4.07 3.63
C THR A 104 -10.38 4.09 5.13
N THR A 105 -9.29 4.70 5.59
CA THR A 105 -8.87 4.61 6.99
C THR A 105 -8.81 5.92 7.75
N MET A 106 -8.67 7.10 7.11
CA MET A 106 -8.54 8.35 7.87
C MET A 106 -9.77 8.68 8.72
N GLN A 107 -10.97 8.33 8.24
CA GLN A 107 -12.21 8.53 9.00
C GLN A 107 -12.19 7.78 10.35
N GLN A 108 -11.47 6.66 10.43
CA GLN A 108 -11.38 5.87 11.66
C GLN A 108 -10.58 6.58 12.75
N PHE A 109 -9.66 7.48 12.39
CA PHE A 109 -8.93 8.36 13.31
C PHE A 109 -9.66 9.68 13.57
N SER A 110 -10.54 10.12 12.66
CA SER A 110 -11.32 11.35 12.83
C SER A 110 -12.55 11.19 13.73
N ASN A 111 -12.99 9.95 13.98
CA ASN A 111 -14.12 9.63 14.86
C ASN A 111 -13.71 9.52 16.35
N ASP A 112 -12.46 9.77 16.70
CA ASP A 112 -12.07 9.78 18.10
C ASP A 112 -12.61 11.04 18.78
N ASP A 113 -13.42 10.82 19.80
CA ASP A 113 -14.11 11.75 20.71
C ASP A 113 -13.23 12.85 21.33
N TYR A 114 -11.97 13.00 20.93
CA TYR A 114 -11.07 14.06 21.37
C TYR A 114 -11.63 15.47 21.03
N TYR A 115 -12.21 15.65 19.84
CA TYR A 115 -12.84 16.93 19.47
C TYR A 115 -14.16 17.18 20.23
N ALA A 116 -14.97 16.15 20.47
CA ALA A 116 -16.25 16.27 21.17
C ALA A 116 -16.09 16.47 22.69
N THR A 117 -14.99 16.00 23.28
CA THR A 117 -14.76 16.05 24.75
C THR A 117 -13.84 17.19 25.20
N HIS A 118 -13.03 17.79 24.32
CA HIS A 118 -12.01 18.79 24.72
C HIS A 118 -12.17 20.19 24.10
N ILE A 119 -13.05 20.37 23.11
CA ILE A 119 -13.38 21.69 22.54
C ILE A 119 -14.90 21.80 22.51
N GLY A 120 -15.46 22.14 23.68
CA GLY A 120 -16.87 21.97 23.99
C GLY A 120 -17.84 22.88 23.25
N ASN A 121 -19.10 22.69 23.67
CA ASN A 121 -20.20 23.65 23.61
C ASN A 121 -19.72 25.11 23.58
N ASN A 122 -20.03 25.80 22.48
CA ASN A 122 -20.52 27.17 22.45
C ASN A 122 -21.51 27.30 21.29
#